data_AF-A0A7S3BA91-F1
#
_entry.id   AF-A0A7S3BA91-F1
#
_cell.length_a   1.000
_cell.length_b   1.000
_cell.length_c   1.000
_cell.angle_alpha   90.00
_cell.angle_beta   90.00
_cell.angle_gamma   90.00
#
_symmetry.space_group_name_H-M   'P 1'
#
loop_
_entity.id
_entity.type
_entity.pdbx_description
1 polymer ?
#
loop_
_entity_poly.entity_id
_entity_poly.type
_entity_poly.pdbx_seq_one_letter_code
_entity_poly.pdbx_strand_id
1 'polypeptide(L)'
;QFPNPSSSTFSEQKYTFQSNVLKLQLQMERCYSDLAGSTGRPTIVVFDRGLRDCKAFMLNEEWEAALVELNSELANGPVGRITNEYTHQRYDGVIHLVTAADGAEEHYKYGIVEDDGGGKVFRRETPAEAIDQDRKLQQAWASHSRHVVVTNRDPRGFQAKLEEATEVVLAI
;
A
#
# COMPACT_ATOMS: atom_id res chain seq x y z
N GLN A 1 -5.42 18.54 -10.72
CA GLN A 1 -4.01 18.93 -10.50
C GLN A 1 -3.52 18.12 -9.32
N PHE A 2 -2.34 17.50 -9.41
CA PHE A 2 -1.73 16.87 -8.25
C PHE A 2 -1.39 17.93 -7.19
N PRO A 3 -1.44 17.60 -5.88
CA PRO A 3 -1.16 18.57 -4.82
C PRO A 3 0.21 19.21 -5.03
N ASN A 4 0.28 20.55 -5.03
CA ASN A 4 1.55 21.27 -5.16
C ASN A 4 2.17 21.46 -3.76
N PRO A 5 3.36 20.90 -3.46
CA PRO A 5 4.01 21.04 -2.14
C PRO A 5 4.23 22.48 -1.69
N SER A 6 4.31 23.42 -2.61
CA SER A 6 4.49 24.85 -2.33
C SER A 6 3.17 25.60 -2.09
N SER A 7 2.02 24.93 -2.21
CA SER A 7 0.71 25.53 -1.97
C SER A 7 0.39 25.60 -0.48
N SER A 8 -0.24 26.70 -0.04
CA SER A 8 -0.79 26.80 1.31
C SER A 8 -1.90 25.78 1.59
N THR A 9 -2.53 25.24 0.54
CA THR A 9 -3.58 24.20 0.60
C THR A 9 -3.04 22.79 0.42
N PHE A 10 -1.71 22.59 0.38
CA PHE A 10 -1.11 21.29 0.08
C PHE A 10 -1.58 20.18 1.04
N SER A 11 -1.61 20.46 2.35
CA SER A 11 -2.03 19.48 3.36
C SER A 11 -3.48 19.05 3.15
N GLU A 12 -4.38 20.00 2.89
CA GLU A 12 -5.79 19.72 2.62
C GLU A 12 -5.97 18.92 1.32
N GLN A 13 -5.23 19.27 0.27
CA GLN A 13 -5.23 18.55 -1.00
C GLN A 13 -4.68 17.12 -0.85
N LYS A 14 -3.62 16.95 -0.05
CA LYS A 14 -3.03 15.64 0.27
C LYS A 14 -4.00 14.78 1.06
N TYR A 15 -4.63 15.34 2.10
CA TYR A 15 -5.67 14.67 2.88
C TYR A 15 -6.81 14.21 1.98
N THR A 16 -7.38 15.13 1.19
CA THR A 16 -8.46 14.84 0.24
C THR A 16 -8.06 13.73 -0.73
N PHE A 17 -6.84 13.80 -1.28
CA PHE A 17 -6.33 12.76 -2.19
C PHE A 17 -6.26 11.40 -1.50
N GLN A 18 -5.65 11.31 -0.32
CA GLN A 18 -5.52 10.06 0.42
C GLN A 18 -6.87 9.49 0.86
N SER A 19 -7.82 10.34 1.27
CA SER A 19 -9.20 9.91 1.59
C SER A 19 -9.94 9.33 0.38
N ASN A 20 -9.71 9.87 -0.82
CA ASN A 20 -10.28 9.31 -2.05
C ASN A 20 -9.60 7.99 -2.46
N VAL A 21 -8.29 7.88 -2.29
CA VAL A 21 -7.56 6.60 -2.51
C VAL A 21 -8.09 5.52 -1.55
N LEU A 22 -8.29 5.85 -0.27
CA LEU A 22 -8.86 4.95 0.72
C LEU A 22 -10.25 4.42 0.30
N LYS A 23 -11.13 5.30 -0.18
CA LYS A 23 -12.47 4.93 -0.69
C LYS A 23 -12.38 4.01 -1.90
N LEU A 24 -11.54 4.37 -2.88
CA LEU A 24 -11.35 3.58 -4.10
C LEU A 24 -10.81 2.19 -3.77
N GLN A 25 -9.76 2.12 -2.95
CA GLN A 25 -9.14 0.87 -2.52
C GLN A 25 -10.18 -0.04 -1.85
N LEU A 26 -10.94 0.48 -0.87
CA LEU A 26 -11.97 -0.31 -0.19
C LEU A 26 -13.04 -0.85 -1.17
N GLN A 27 -13.48 -0.02 -2.12
CA GLN A 27 -14.48 -0.42 -3.10
C GLN A 27 -13.95 -1.52 -4.03
N MET A 28 -12.74 -1.32 -4.56
CA MET A 28 -12.07 -2.30 -5.44
C MET A 28 -11.87 -3.63 -4.73
N GLU A 29 -11.36 -3.59 -3.50
CA GLU A 29 -11.13 -4.80 -2.72
C GLU A 29 -12.43 -5.54 -2.41
N ARG A 30 -13.52 -4.84 -2.07
CA ARG A 30 -14.84 -5.46 -1.89
C ARG A 30 -15.32 -6.14 -3.17
N CYS A 31 -15.26 -5.45 -4.31
CA CYS A 31 -15.67 -6.02 -5.59
C CYS A 31 -14.89 -7.30 -5.93
N TYR A 32 -13.57 -7.31 -5.72
CA TYR A 32 -12.75 -8.48 -5.99
C TYR A 32 -12.97 -9.62 -5.00
N SER A 33 -13.15 -9.32 -3.71
CA SER A 33 -13.52 -10.34 -2.71
C SER A 33 -14.88 -10.96 -3.02
N ASP A 34 -15.88 -10.16 -3.39
CA ASP A 34 -17.22 -10.63 -3.76
C ASP A 34 -17.16 -11.51 -5.03
N LEU A 35 -16.40 -11.07 -6.04
CA LEU A 35 -16.19 -11.84 -7.27
C LEU A 35 -15.51 -13.18 -6.96
N ALA A 36 -14.43 -13.18 -6.18
CA ALA A 36 -13.72 -14.40 -5.78
C ALA A 36 -14.63 -15.36 -5.03
N GLY A 37 -15.45 -14.85 -4.09
CA GLY A 37 -16.44 -15.63 -3.35
C GLY A 37 -17.53 -16.23 -4.26
N SER A 38 -17.88 -15.57 -5.35
CA SER A 38 -18.89 -16.05 -6.31
C SER A 38 -18.40 -17.21 -7.20
N THR A 39 -17.10 -17.46 -7.27
CA THR A 39 -16.52 -18.47 -8.19
C THR A 39 -16.82 -19.92 -7.79
N GLY A 40 -17.13 -20.17 -6.51
CA GLY A 40 -17.28 -21.52 -5.96
C GLY A 40 -16.00 -22.36 -5.96
N ARG A 41 -14.83 -21.74 -6.13
CA ARG A 41 -13.51 -22.41 -6.15
C ARG A 41 -12.57 -21.77 -5.13
N PRO A 42 -11.61 -22.54 -4.57
CA PRO A 42 -10.51 -21.94 -3.80
C PRO A 42 -9.81 -20.87 -4.65
N THR A 43 -9.86 -19.63 -4.18
CA THR A 43 -9.38 -18.45 -4.92
C THR A 43 -8.52 -17.61 -3.99
N ILE A 44 -7.36 -17.19 -4.46
CA ILE A 44 -6.50 -16.21 -3.80
C ILE A 44 -6.71 -14.87 -4.49
N VAL A 45 -6.93 -13.81 -3.72
CA VAL A 45 -7.00 -12.44 -4.23
C VAL A 45 -5.77 -11.69 -3.74
N VAL A 46 -4.95 -11.23 -4.68
CA VAL A 46 -3.76 -10.43 -4.38
C VAL A 46 -4.11 -8.96 -4.63
N PHE A 47 -3.94 -8.14 -3.61
CA PHE A 47 -4.08 -6.69 -3.71
C PHE A 47 -2.70 -6.05 -3.83
N ASP A 48 -2.50 -5.30 -4.90
CA ASP A 48 -1.38 -4.35 -4.97
C ASP A 48 -1.80 -3.12 -4.14
N ARG A 49 -1.11 -2.91 -3.00
CA ARG A 49 -1.48 -1.98 -1.91
C ARG A 49 -2.65 -2.45 -1.05
N GLY A 50 -2.79 -1.84 0.13
CA GLY A 50 -3.92 -2.04 1.03
C GLY A 50 -4.36 -0.75 1.73
N LEU A 51 -5.48 -0.79 2.46
CA LEU A 51 -6.10 0.39 3.08
C LEU A 51 -5.16 1.17 4.00
N ARG A 52 -4.29 0.49 4.76
CA ARG A 52 -3.37 1.17 5.69
C ARG A 52 -2.21 1.86 4.99
N ASP A 53 -2.00 1.68 3.69
CA ASP A 53 -0.99 2.46 2.96
C ASP A 53 -1.32 3.96 3.01
N CYS A 54 -2.61 4.34 2.95
CA CYS A 54 -3.04 5.73 3.10
C CYS A 54 -2.61 6.32 4.45
N LYS A 55 -2.61 5.51 5.52
CA LYS A 55 -2.18 5.92 6.85
C LYS A 55 -0.71 6.35 6.88
N ALA A 56 0.16 5.73 6.08
CA ALA A 56 1.57 6.12 5.99
C ALA A 56 1.77 7.56 5.47
N PHE A 57 0.76 8.11 4.80
CA PHE A 57 0.78 9.46 4.23
C PHE A 57 -0.11 10.45 4.99
N MET A 58 -0.73 10.05 6.10
CA MET A 58 -1.59 10.88 6.94
C MET A 58 -1.00 11.02 8.35
N LEU A 59 -1.35 12.10 9.04
CA LEU A 59 -1.24 12.15 10.50
C LEU A 59 -2.24 11.18 11.14
N ASN A 60 -2.05 10.82 12.41
CA ASN A 60 -2.98 9.92 13.09
C ASN A 60 -4.38 10.53 13.21
N GLU A 61 -4.47 11.83 13.47
CA GLU A 61 -5.73 12.57 13.57
C GLU A 61 -6.45 12.64 12.23
N GLU A 62 -5.70 12.84 11.14
CA GLU A 62 -6.20 12.79 9.76
C GLU A 62 -6.74 11.38 9.43
N TRP A 63 -6.02 10.33 9.80
CA TRP A 63 -6.48 8.96 9.59
C TRP A 63 -7.79 8.66 10.31
N GLU A 64 -7.92 9.03 11.60
CA GLU A 64 -9.17 8.84 12.34
C GLU A 64 -10.32 9.65 11.71
N ALA A 65 -10.06 10.89 11.28
CA ALA A 65 -11.05 11.71 10.59
C ALA A 65 -11.50 11.07 9.26
N ALA A 66 -10.55 10.55 8.46
CA ALA A 66 -10.85 9.88 7.21
C ALA A 66 -11.73 8.63 7.41
N LEU A 67 -11.50 7.86 8.48
CA LEU A 67 -12.37 6.73 8.84
C LEU A 67 -13.78 7.20 9.23
N VAL A 68 -13.92 8.30 9.96
CA VAL A 68 -15.25 8.86 10.32
C VAL A 68 -15.99 9.33 9.06
N GLU A 69 -15.33 10.05 8.16
CA GLU A 69 -15.90 10.48 6.88
C GLU A 69 -16.34 9.29 6.02
N LEU A 70 -15.45 8.30 5.87
CA LEU A 70 -15.72 7.07 5.12
C LEU A 70 -16.96 6.34 5.66
N ASN A 71 -17.06 6.19 6.99
CA ASN A 71 -18.22 5.56 7.60
C ASN A 71 -19.51 6.36 7.43
N SER A 72 -19.42 7.69 7.44
CA SER A 72 -20.58 8.58 7.28
C SER A 72 -21.16 8.47 5.87
N GLU A 73 -20.30 8.37 4.85
CA GLU A 73 -20.72 8.15 3.46
C GLU A 73 -21.27 6.74 3.23
N LEU A 74 -20.73 5.75 3.94
CA LEU A 74 -21.16 4.35 3.88
C LEU A 74 -22.37 4.04 4.78
N ALA A 75 -22.91 4.99 5.55
CA ALA A 75 -23.97 4.75 6.53
C ALA A 75 -25.26 4.18 5.94
N ASN A 76 -25.47 4.33 4.62
CA ASN A 76 -26.60 3.73 3.89
C ASN A 76 -26.21 2.47 3.10
N GLY A 77 -24.98 1.97 3.28
CA GLY A 77 -24.43 0.80 2.61
C GLY A 77 -24.55 -0.50 3.42
N PRO A 78 -24.39 -1.67 2.78
CA PRO A 78 -24.71 -2.97 3.38
C PRO A 78 -23.68 -3.51 4.41
N VAL A 79 -22.71 -2.72 4.89
CA VAL A 79 -21.57 -3.28 5.64
C VAL A 79 -21.20 -2.44 6.86
N GLY A 80 -20.90 -3.12 7.96
CA GLY A 80 -20.60 -2.55 9.27
C GLY A 80 -19.42 -1.57 9.30
N ARG A 81 -19.23 -0.95 10.48
CA ARG A 81 -18.30 0.15 10.70
C ARG A 81 -16.86 -0.20 10.34
N ILE A 82 -16.23 0.62 9.51
CA ILE A 82 -14.80 0.56 9.19
C ILE A 82 -14.02 1.09 10.39
N THR A 83 -13.32 0.21 11.09
CA THR A 83 -12.49 0.53 12.25
C THR A 83 -11.01 0.31 11.94
N ASN A 84 -10.12 0.79 12.80
CA ASN A 84 -8.71 0.42 12.73
C ASN A 84 -8.52 -1.11 12.72
N GLU A 85 -9.26 -1.84 13.55
CA GLU A 85 -9.21 -3.30 13.59
C GLU A 85 -9.64 -3.92 12.25
N TYR A 86 -10.74 -3.43 11.67
CA TYR A 86 -11.22 -3.89 10.37
C TYR A 86 -10.16 -3.69 9.27
N THR A 87 -9.49 -2.52 9.26
CA THR A 87 -8.44 -2.25 8.27
C THR A 87 -7.22 -3.15 8.41
N HIS A 88 -7.03 -3.80 9.55
CA HIS A 88 -6.01 -4.83 9.76
C HIS A 88 -6.51 -6.21 9.37
N GLN A 89 -7.56 -6.69 10.04
CA GLN A 89 -8.03 -8.08 9.97
C GLN A 89 -8.62 -8.46 8.61
N ARG A 90 -8.81 -7.49 7.72
CA ARG A 90 -9.26 -7.70 6.36
C ARG A 90 -8.28 -8.51 5.50
N TYR A 91 -7.00 -8.53 5.86
CA TYR A 91 -5.96 -9.21 5.09
C TYR A 91 -5.55 -10.50 5.81
N ASP A 92 -5.51 -11.62 5.09
CA ASP A 92 -4.99 -12.87 5.64
C ASP A 92 -3.45 -12.81 5.84
N GLY A 93 -2.78 -11.94 5.09
CA GLY A 93 -1.36 -11.64 5.22
C GLY A 93 -0.96 -10.40 4.42
N VAL A 94 0.13 -9.77 4.84
CA VAL A 94 0.70 -8.56 4.20
C VAL A 94 2.16 -8.84 3.89
N ILE A 95 2.52 -8.77 2.62
CA ILE A 95 3.90 -9.03 2.16
C ILE A 95 4.48 -7.71 1.70
N HIS A 96 5.39 -7.16 2.49
CA HIS A 96 6.07 -5.91 2.18
C HIS A 96 7.37 -6.21 1.44
N LEU A 97 7.40 -5.89 0.15
CA LEU A 97 8.62 -5.99 -0.66
C LEU A 97 9.43 -4.70 -0.50
N VAL A 98 10.56 -4.78 0.19
CA VAL A 98 11.41 -3.60 0.47
C VAL A 98 11.86 -2.92 -0.82
N THR A 99 11.76 -1.59 -0.91
CA THR A 99 12.25 -0.81 -2.05
C THR A 99 13.68 -1.20 -2.46
N ALA A 100 13.98 -1.23 -3.77
CA ALA A 100 15.33 -1.52 -4.27
C ALA A 100 16.37 -0.55 -3.67
N ALA A 101 15.97 0.68 -3.32
CA ALA A 101 16.86 1.64 -2.66
C ALA A 101 17.47 1.12 -1.34
N ASP A 102 16.83 0.17 -0.63
CA ASP A 102 17.41 -0.49 0.55
C ASP A 102 17.95 -1.88 0.18
N GLY A 103 19.26 -1.97 0.02
CA GLY A 103 19.98 -3.24 -0.18
C GLY A 103 20.15 -3.71 -1.63
N ALA A 104 19.63 -2.96 -2.61
CA ALA A 104 19.84 -3.21 -4.04
C ALA A 104 19.85 -1.87 -4.82
N GLU A 105 20.56 -0.87 -4.28
CA GLU A 105 20.53 0.51 -4.78
C GLU A 105 20.96 0.62 -6.25
N GLU A 106 21.83 -0.28 -6.71
CA GLU A 106 22.24 -0.40 -8.11
C GLU A 106 21.08 -0.67 -9.08
N HIS A 107 19.95 -1.18 -8.57
CA HIS A 107 18.72 -1.44 -9.32
C HIS A 107 17.67 -0.34 -9.11
N TYR A 108 17.93 0.64 -8.24
CA TYR A 108 17.01 1.76 -7.99
C TYR A 108 17.25 2.91 -8.97
N LYS A 109 16.19 3.28 -9.70
CA LYS A 109 16.21 4.34 -10.73
C LYS A 109 15.43 5.57 -10.22
N TYR A 110 16.04 6.75 -10.22
CA TYR A 110 15.40 8.03 -9.87
C TYR A 110 15.79 9.15 -10.86
N GLY A 111 15.00 10.23 -10.92
CA GLY A 111 15.10 11.28 -11.93
C GLY A 111 14.34 10.94 -13.21
N ILE A 112 14.82 11.44 -14.36
CA ILE A 112 14.31 11.05 -15.68
C ILE A 112 15.00 9.75 -16.08
N VAL A 113 14.23 8.67 -16.13
CA VAL A 113 14.75 7.31 -16.36
C VAL A 113 13.92 6.60 -17.41
N GLU A 114 14.48 5.55 -18.00
CA GLU A 114 13.73 4.64 -18.88
C GLU A 114 13.18 3.48 -18.04
N ASP A 115 11.86 3.28 -18.16
CA ASP A 115 11.18 2.11 -17.61
C ASP A 115 11.48 0.85 -18.45
N ASP A 116 10.99 -0.29 -17.99
CA ASP A 116 11.27 -1.59 -18.64
C ASP A 116 10.56 -1.73 -19.99
N GLY A 117 9.62 -0.83 -20.32
CA GLY A 117 8.98 -0.71 -21.62
C GLY A 117 9.70 0.26 -22.57
N GLY A 118 10.82 0.87 -22.16
CA GLY A 118 11.55 1.87 -22.93
C GLY A 118 10.92 3.28 -22.90
N GLY A 119 9.93 3.51 -22.03
CA GLY A 119 9.29 4.80 -21.84
C GLY A 119 10.09 5.69 -20.89
N LYS A 120 10.18 6.99 -21.20
CA LYS A 120 10.76 7.97 -20.27
C LYS A 120 9.76 8.28 -19.16
N VAL A 121 10.15 7.97 -17.93
CA VAL A 121 9.37 8.22 -16.72
C VAL A 121 10.16 9.08 -15.74
N PHE A 122 9.47 9.91 -14.97
CA PHE A 122 10.09 10.67 -13.89
C PHE A 122 9.79 9.99 -12.55
N ARG A 123 10.85 9.58 -11.84
CA ARG A 123 10.80 9.06 -10.48
C ARG A 123 11.40 10.08 -9.53
N ARG A 124 10.59 10.64 -8.63
CA ARG A 124 10.96 11.83 -7.87
C ARG A 124 11.91 11.50 -6.72
N GLU A 125 11.61 10.42 -6.01
CA GLU A 125 12.25 10.06 -4.74
C GLU A 125 13.71 9.66 -4.95
N THR A 126 14.62 10.35 -4.28
CA THR A 126 16.00 9.89 -4.09
C THR A 126 16.03 8.56 -3.33
N PRO A 127 17.13 7.78 -3.38
CA PRO A 127 17.25 6.54 -2.61
C PRO A 127 16.90 6.72 -1.13
N ALA A 128 17.42 7.76 -0.48
CA ALA A 128 17.14 8.05 0.93
C ALA A 128 15.66 8.34 1.20
N GLU A 129 15.00 9.11 0.33
CA GLU A 129 13.56 9.39 0.45
C GLU A 129 12.70 8.14 0.22
N ALA A 130 13.09 7.28 -0.72
CA ALA A 130 12.40 6.03 -0.98
C ALA A 130 12.51 5.08 0.22
N ILE A 131 13.67 5.00 0.86
CA ILE A 131 13.86 4.22 2.09
C ILE A 131 12.98 4.76 3.23
N ASP A 132 12.93 6.08 3.40
CA ASP A 132 12.08 6.71 4.44
C ASP A 132 10.59 6.44 4.20
N GLN A 133 10.13 6.51 2.96
CA GLN A 133 8.76 6.18 2.59
C GLN A 133 8.45 4.69 2.82
N ASP A 134 9.37 3.81 2.44
CA ASP A 134 9.25 2.36 2.64
C ASP A 134 9.08 2.02 4.14
N ARG A 135 9.89 2.63 5.00
CA ARG A 135 9.78 2.46 6.47
C ARG A 135 8.46 2.96 7.04
N LYS A 136 7.90 4.05 6.51
CA LYS A 136 6.57 4.55 6.93
C LYS A 136 5.47 3.56 6.56
N LEU A 137 5.55 2.95 5.38
CA LEU A 137 4.62 1.89 4.97
C LEU A 137 4.75 0.65 5.86
N GLN A 138 5.98 0.20 6.14
CA GLN A 138 6.20 -0.91 7.08
C GLN A 138 5.59 -0.62 8.46
N GLN A 139 5.77 0.61 8.97
CA GLN A 139 5.21 1.03 10.26
C GLN A 139 3.68 1.06 10.25
N ALA A 140 3.06 1.44 9.11
CA ALA A 140 1.61 1.40 8.95
C ALA A 140 1.04 -0.03 9.06
N TRP A 141 1.85 -1.06 8.80
CA TRP A 141 1.46 -2.47 8.91
C TRP A 141 2.07 -3.21 10.11
N ALA A 142 2.91 -2.57 10.92
CA ALA A 142 3.71 -3.22 11.97
C ALA A 142 2.90 -4.01 13.03
N SER A 143 1.63 -3.68 13.24
CA SER A 143 0.76 -4.41 14.19
C SER A 143 -0.04 -5.55 13.57
N HIS A 144 0.10 -5.80 12.26
CA HIS A 144 -0.60 -6.90 11.59
C HIS A 144 0.14 -8.22 11.88
N SER A 145 -0.59 -9.23 12.35
CA SER A 145 -0.02 -10.49 12.86
C SER A 145 0.79 -11.27 11.82
N ARG A 146 0.42 -11.13 10.55
CA ARG A 146 1.06 -11.78 9.39
C ARG A 146 1.64 -10.76 8.41
N HIS A 147 2.32 -9.74 8.93
CA HIS A 147 3.10 -8.81 8.12
C HIS A 147 4.54 -9.29 8.01
N VAL A 148 4.96 -9.62 6.78
CA VAL A 148 6.30 -10.13 6.48
C VAL A 148 7.02 -9.13 5.57
N VAL A 149 8.25 -8.77 5.94
CA VAL A 149 9.09 -7.85 5.20
C VAL A 149 10.16 -8.64 4.44
N VAL A 150 10.07 -8.64 3.11
CA VAL A 150 11.00 -9.34 2.22
C VAL A 150 12.08 -8.36 1.75
N THR A 151 13.32 -8.61 2.15
CA THR A 151 14.45 -7.70 1.92
C THR A 151 15.15 -7.93 0.58
N ASN A 152 16.08 -7.04 0.21
CA ASN A 152 16.97 -7.24 -0.95
C ASN A 152 18.34 -7.83 -0.57
N ARG A 153 18.52 -8.36 0.66
CA ARG A 153 19.85 -8.70 1.20
C ARG A 153 20.37 -10.07 0.77
N ASP A 154 19.55 -10.91 0.15
CA ASP A 154 19.98 -12.23 -0.32
C ASP A 154 20.94 -12.09 -1.52
N PRO A 155 22.14 -12.71 -1.49
CA PRO A 155 23.12 -12.61 -2.57
C PRO A 155 22.65 -13.23 -3.89
N ARG A 156 21.59 -14.06 -3.90
CA ARG A 156 20.95 -14.58 -5.11
C ARG A 156 20.07 -13.52 -5.80
N GLY A 157 19.95 -12.33 -5.21
CA GLY A 157 19.31 -11.16 -5.81
C GLY A 157 17.80 -11.27 -5.94
N PHE A 158 17.26 -10.68 -7.00
CA PHE A 158 15.81 -10.57 -7.23
C PHE A 158 15.09 -11.92 -7.25
N GLN A 159 15.75 -12.98 -7.75
CA GLN A 159 15.15 -14.31 -7.80
C GLN A 159 14.86 -14.86 -6.40
N ALA A 160 15.77 -14.70 -5.44
CA ALA A 160 15.52 -15.12 -4.06
C ALA A 160 14.42 -14.30 -3.39
N LYS A 161 14.33 -13.01 -3.72
CA LYS A 161 13.25 -12.15 -3.23
C LYS A 161 11.88 -12.67 -3.70
N LEU A 162 11.77 -13.12 -4.95
CA LEU A 162 10.55 -13.73 -5.47
C LEU A 162 10.23 -15.08 -4.81
N GLU A 163 11.26 -15.92 -4.59
CA GLU A 163 11.11 -17.20 -3.89
C GLU A 163 10.61 -16.98 -2.46
N GLU A 164 11.23 -16.09 -1.69
CA GLU A 164 10.83 -15.76 -0.32
C GLU A 164 9.40 -15.20 -0.27
N ALA A 165 9.05 -14.26 -1.17
CA ALA A 165 7.68 -13.75 -1.25
C ALA A 165 6.67 -14.86 -1.57
N THR A 166 7.02 -15.81 -2.45
CA THR A 166 6.15 -16.94 -2.80
C THR A 166 5.97 -17.89 -1.62
N GLU A 167 7.04 -18.22 -0.90
CA GLU A 167 6.99 -19.04 0.31
C GLU A 167 6.10 -18.41 1.38
N VAL A 168 6.18 -17.08 1.55
CA VAL A 168 5.30 -16.35 2.47
C VAL A 168 3.85 -16.47 2.05
N VAL A 169 3.52 -16.29 0.76
CA VAL A 169 2.13 -16.48 0.27
C VAL A 169 1.62 -17.89 0.59
N LEU A 170 2.45 -18.91 0.39
CA LEU A 170 2.08 -20.31 0.62
C LEU A 170 1.93 -20.67 2.11
N ALA A 171 2.45 -19.84 3.02
CA ALA A 171 2.42 -20.04 4.46
C ALA A 171 1.25 -19.32 5.17
N ILE A 172 0.50 -18.47 4.45
CA ILE A 172 -0.71 -17.80 4.94
C ILE A 172 -1.84 -18.81 5.09
#